data_AF-A0A928SUB6-F1
#
_entry.id   AF-A0A928SUB6-F1
#
_cell.length_a   1.000
_cell.length_b   1.000
_cell.length_c   1.000
_cell.angle_alpha   90.00
_cell.angle_beta   90.00
_cell.angle_gamma   90.00
#
_symmetry.space_group_name_H-M   'P 1'
#
loop_
_entity.id
_entity.type
_entity.pdbx_description
1 polymer ?
#
loop_
_entity_poly.entity_id
_entity_poly.type
_entity_poly.pdbx_seq_one_letter_code
_entity_poly.pdbx_strand_id
1 'polypeptide(L)'
;MARSAVVTLQRLFTLGIAVSLGALLLPAGCGRSPLEFDETEPGPDGAAGTGAGGTGTGGFGGGFGGLPAGGGFGGTGGGIGGTSGFGGTSGFGGTAGSGGTSGFGGTSGFGGFGGSPGCGPCAGCCDAAGVCRKGDETNACGTTGVACFDCGQVGFGCVGGKCEGPPPKCGPANCSGCCDAKGACRNGAESDACGKSGGVCDDCLAKGQGCSAGVCQGAPPICGPGNCGGCCDANGKCVTGVTDSACGAGGKKCEACASPKKCSVPGNYCAYLPTCGALTCPSGCCDAQGQCKDGNSNTECGVNGTKCGDCTASGKNCAPQGFCYSGPHCGSDNCAGCCDGTGQCRPGGANQFCGQYGTLCDNCGAKGQTCTGNVCSSGGVCPAPYAGCAPGTVTPPPASYKACSAPQLGTIAAACKGEGGNPACGDAFQKLLSSDPGCYDCLIQFATEAAYARCLAPFLTPTCNNSLTCALQCSNTSCNQCPASQEEQCRDGLFAQGGVCRPYINGYYCAQAALSGPAAFCEFGGDVGQWIGKVGAYYCGGG
;
A
#
# COMPACT_ATOMS: atom_id res chain seq x y z
N MET A 1 7.89 -18.55 -17.74
CA MET A 1 7.61 -19.96 -17.34
C MET A 1 8.65 -20.48 -16.34
N ALA A 2 9.95 -20.58 -16.66
CA ALA A 2 11.00 -20.97 -15.69
C ALA A 2 11.10 -20.05 -14.45
N ARG A 3 10.78 -18.75 -14.58
CA ARG A 3 10.69 -17.79 -13.46
C ARG A 3 9.52 -18.10 -12.50
N SER A 4 8.32 -18.32 -13.01
CA SER A 4 7.16 -18.72 -12.18
C SER A 4 7.35 -20.06 -11.50
N ALA A 5 8.03 -21.01 -12.15
CA ALA A 5 8.32 -22.33 -11.60
C ALA A 5 9.18 -22.29 -10.33
N VAL A 6 10.20 -21.42 -10.31
CA VAL A 6 11.09 -21.23 -9.16
C VAL A 6 10.37 -20.47 -8.04
N VAL A 7 9.53 -19.48 -8.38
CA VAL A 7 8.72 -18.69 -7.44
C VAL A 7 7.67 -19.56 -6.73
N THR A 8 7.00 -20.46 -7.47
CA THR A 8 6.04 -21.40 -6.88
C THR A 8 6.75 -22.37 -5.95
N LEU A 9 7.82 -23.07 -6.37
CA LEU A 9 8.57 -23.97 -5.47
C LEU A 9 9.15 -23.28 -4.21
N GLN A 10 9.59 -22.02 -4.31
CA GLN A 10 10.13 -21.24 -3.19
C GLN A 10 9.06 -20.85 -2.16
N ARG A 11 7.87 -20.39 -2.57
CA ARG A 11 6.77 -20.03 -1.65
C ARG A 11 6.28 -21.20 -0.79
N LEU A 12 6.54 -22.42 -1.22
CA LEU A 12 5.86 -23.63 -0.73
C LEU A 12 6.63 -24.34 0.39
N PHE A 13 7.95 -24.25 0.42
CA PHE A 13 8.79 -24.94 1.44
C PHE A 13 9.04 -24.12 2.71
N THR A 14 9.12 -22.79 2.62
CA THR A 14 9.33 -21.90 3.78
C THR A 14 8.11 -21.87 4.73
N LEU A 15 6.90 -22.09 4.20
CA LEU A 15 5.66 -22.18 4.99
C LEU A 15 5.35 -23.59 5.52
N GLY A 16 5.72 -24.64 4.79
CA GLY A 16 5.36 -26.03 5.16
C GLY A 16 6.29 -26.71 6.17
N ILE A 17 7.59 -26.41 6.16
CA ILE A 17 8.58 -27.12 7.00
C ILE A 17 8.83 -26.40 8.34
N ALA A 18 8.75 -25.06 8.36
CA ALA A 18 8.97 -24.27 9.58
C ALA A 18 7.90 -24.52 10.67
N VAL A 19 6.66 -24.85 10.28
CA VAL A 19 5.57 -25.15 11.21
C VAL A 19 5.75 -26.53 11.89
N SER A 20 6.50 -27.46 11.29
CA SER A 20 6.66 -28.83 11.81
C SER A 20 7.97 -29.05 12.58
N LEU A 21 9.03 -28.28 12.33
CA LEU A 21 10.34 -28.44 13.00
C LEU A 21 10.54 -27.54 14.23
N GLY A 22 9.68 -26.54 14.46
CA GLY A 22 9.76 -25.63 15.61
C GLY A 22 9.40 -26.22 16.97
N ALA A 23 8.99 -27.49 17.05
CA ALA A 23 8.44 -28.10 18.26
C ALA A 23 9.39 -29.07 19.00
N LEU A 24 10.63 -29.31 18.55
CA LEU A 24 11.40 -30.49 18.99
C LEU A 24 12.89 -30.28 19.32
N LEU A 25 13.31 -29.07 19.73
CA LEU A 25 14.67 -28.88 20.26
C LEU A 25 14.68 -28.06 21.56
N LEU A 26 14.47 -28.74 22.68
CA LEU A 26 14.97 -28.38 24.01
C LEU A 26 15.54 -29.67 24.65
N PRO A 27 16.86 -29.78 24.89
CA PRO A 27 17.42 -30.95 25.55
C PRO A 27 17.27 -30.85 27.07
N ALA A 28 16.78 -31.94 27.67
CA ALA A 28 16.82 -32.18 29.11
C ALA A 28 18.23 -32.58 29.55
N GLY A 29 18.68 -32.06 30.70
CA GLY A 29 19.96 -32.42 31.31
C GLY A 29 20.24 -31.77 32.67
N CYS A 30 19.66 -32.37 33.72
CA CYS A 30 20.12 -32.54 35.11
C CYS A 30 20.93 -31.46 35.87
N GLY A 31 20.46 -31.11 37.08
CA GLY A 31 21.32 -31.18 38.28
C GLY A 31 21.14 -30.16 39.41
N ARG A 32 20.58 -30.63 40.54
CA ARG A 32 20.84 -30.27 41.97
C ARG A 32 20.08 -29.11 42.65
N SER A 33 19.06 -29.53 43.42
CA SER A 33 18.90 -29.42 44.89
C SER A 33 18.56 -28.06 45.58
N PRO A 34 17.89 -28.11 46.74
CA PRO A 34 16.83 -27.18 47.16
C PRO A 34 17.27 -26.21 48.26
N LEU A 35 16.52 -25.11 48.43
CA LEU A 35 16.40 -24.44 49.73
C LEU A 35 14.95 -23.99 49.95
N GLU A 36 14.46 -24.37 51.12
CA GLU A 36 13.18 -24.05 51.75
C GLU A 36 12.94 -22.53 51.90
N PHE A 37 11.67 -22.12 51.93
CA PHE A 37 11.05 -21.38 53.05
C PHE A 37 9.54 -21.16 52.77
N ASP A 38 8.70 -21.86 53.55
CA ASP A 38 7.62 -21.33 54.42
C ASP A 38 7.36 -19.80 54.38
N GLU A 39 6.17 -19.22 54.55
CA GLU A 39 4.82 -19.66 54.92
C GLU A 39 3.88 -18.42 54.79
N THR A 40 2.55 -18.66 54.77
CA THR A 40 1.47 -17.81 55.34
C THR A 40 0.95 -16.51 54.66
N GLU A 41 -0.32 -16.58 54.23
CA GLU A 41 -1.40 -15.55 54.24
C GLU A 41 -1.70 -15.06 55.70
N PRO A 42 -2.40 -13.93 56.01
CA PRO A 42 -3.66 -13.44 55.38
C PRO A 42 -3.90 -11.88 55.36
N GLY A 43 -5.06 -11.45 54.82
CA GLY A 43 -5.64 -10.09 54.95
C GLY A 43 -6.04 -9.72 56.40
N PRO A 44 -6.83 -8.63 56.71
CA PRO A 44 -8.03 -8.20 55.97
C PRO A 44 -8.50 -6.70 56.08
N ASP A 45 -9.71 -6.45 55.54
CA ASP A 45 -10.82 -5.53 55.93
C ASP A 45 -10.83 -3.98 55.72
N GLY A 46 -11.80 -3.54 54.89
CA GLY A 46 -13.08 -2.99 55.42
C GLY A 46 -13.48 -1.53 55.09
N ALA A 47 -14.60 -1.33 54.37
CA ALA A 47 -15.72 -0.44 54.76
C ALA A 47 -16.86 -0.40 53.71
N ALA A 48 -18.09 -0.41 54.21
CA ALA A 48 -19.37 -0.57 53.51
C ALA A 48 -20.11 0.75 53.20
N GLY A 49 -21.13 0.67 52.34
CA GLY A 49 -22.14 1.72 52.14
C GLY A 49 -23.35 1.23 51.34
N THR A 50 -24.51 1.21 51.99
CA THR A 50 -25.83 0.64 51.62
C THR A 50 -26.73 1.58 50.78
N GLY A 51 -27.70 1.03 50.04
CA GLY A 51 -28.94 1.77 49.71
C GLY A 51 -29.85 1.20 48.59
N ALA A 52 -31.04 0.77 48.99
CA ALA A 52 -32.27 0.37 48.25
C ALA A 52 -32.60 1.18 46.96
N GLY A 53 -33.47 0.76 46.02
CA GLY A 53 -34.52 -0.27 45.94
C GLY A 53 -35.48 0.14 44.80
N GLY A 54 -36.29 -0.78 44.27
CA GLY A 54 -37.34 -0.41 43.30
C GLY A 54 -37.81 -1.55 42.39
N THR A 55 -38.73 -2.37 42.90
CA THR A 55 -39.58 -3.30 42.15
C THR A 55 -40.65 -2.59 41.33
N GLY A 56 -41.00 -3.12 40.15
CA GLY A 56 -42.16 -2.66 39.37
C GLY A 56 -42.49 -3.59 38.20
N THR A 57 -43.49 -4.43 38.43
CA THR A 57 -44.10 -5.48 37.59
C THR A 57 -44.89 -4.99 36.38
N GLY A 58 -45.09 -5.87 35.38
CA GLY A 58 -46.31 -5.89 34.56
C GLY A 58 -46.09 -6.25 33.09
N GLY A 59 -46.34 -7.51 32.72
CA GLY A 59 -46.38 -7.96 31.32
C GLY A 59 -47.80 -8.17 30.80
N PHE A 60 -47.93 -8.27 29.47
CA PHE A 60 -48.93 -8.98 28.63
C PHE A 60 -48.31 -8.92 27.20
N GLY A 61 -48.21 -9.93 26.33
CA GLY A 61 -48.96 -11.16 26.14
C GLY A 61 -49.59 -11.14 24.72
N GLY A 62 -49.20 -12.09 23.85
CA GLY A 62 -50.02 -12.51 22.70
C GLY A 62 -49.43 -12.27 21.30
N GLY A 63 -49.19 -13.37 20.57
CA GLY A 63 -48.79 -13.39 19.16
C GLY A 63 -49.92 -13.72 18.18
N PHE A 64 -49.52 -14.39 17.09
CA PHE A 64 -50.26 -14.99 15.96
C PHE A 64 -50.28 -14.20 14.62
N GLY A 65 -49.50 -14.72 13.66
CA GLY A 65 -50.02 -15.43 12.48
C GLY A 65 -50.54 -14.64 11.27
N GLY A 66 -50.08 -15.02 10.06
CA GLY A 66 -50.95 -15.12 8.88
C GLY A 66 -50.55 -14.35 7.61
N LEU A 67 -49.99 -15.09 6.65
CA LEU A 67 -50.10 -14.88 5.19
C LEU A 67 -51.59 -14.95 4.74
N PRO A 68 -52.00 -14.37 3.58
CA PRO A 68 -51.91 -15.12 2.31
C PRO A 68 -51.67 -14.28 1.03
N ALA A 69 -51.59 -15.04 -0.07
CA ALA A 69 -51.21 -14.74 -1.45
C ALA A 69 -52.25 -13.99 -2.32
N GLY A 70 -51.84 -13.63 -3.56
CA GLY A 70 -52.74 -13.70 -4.74
C GLY A 70 -52.45 -12.80 -5.94
N GLY A 71 -52.12 -13.42 -7.09
CA GLY A 71 -52.50 -13.09 -8.50
C GLY A 71 -51.92 -11.80 -9.15
N GLY A 72 -51.58 -11.69 -10.44
CA GLY A 72 -51.94 -12.43 -11.65
C GLY A 72 -52.30 -11.44 -12.79
N PHE A 73 -52.22 -11.85 -14.07
CA PHE A 73 -52.53 -11.16 -15.35
C PHE A 73 -51.38 -10.32 -15.98
N GLY A 74 -50.97 -10.44 -17.25
CA GLY A 74 -51.44 -11.23 -18.39
C GLY A 74 -51.88 -10.35 -19.58
N GLY A 75 -51.19 -10.46 -20.73
CA GLY A 75 -51.67 -10.09 -22.09
C GLY A 75 -50.77 -9.08 -22.83
N THR A 76 -50.10 -9.36 -23.96
CA THR A 76 -50.46 -9.85 -25.32
C THR A 76 -50.82 -8.77 -26.34
N GLY A 77 -50.14 -8.83 -27.50
CA GLY A 77 -50.57 -8.29 -28.81
C GLY A 77 -49.80 -7.04 -29.26
N GLY A 78 -49.20 -6.91 -30.44
CA GLY A 78 -49.21 -7.76 -31.64
C GLY A 78 -49.31 -6.89 -32.90
N GLY A 79 -48.35 -7.04 -33.84
CA GLY A 79 -48.46 -6.70 -35.27
C GLY A 79 -48.25 -5.23 -35.66
N ILE A 80 -47.81 -4.84 -36.87
CA ILE A 80 -47.53 -5.54 -38.15
C ILE A 80 -46.96 -4.51 -39.16
N GLY A 81 -46.15 -4.99 -40.13
CA GLY A 81 -45.88 -4.37 -41.45
C GLY A 81 -44.58 -3.55 -41.53
N GLY A 82 -43.51 -3.94 -42.22
CA GLY A 82 -43.40 -4.57 -43.55
C GLY A 82 -43.12 -3.45 -44.57
N THR A 83 -41.97 -3.39 -45.24
CA THR A 83 -41.73 -4.14 -46.49
C THR A 83 -40.28 -3.98 -47.01
N SER A 84 -39.78 -5.07 -47.59
CA SER A 84 -38.89 -5.23 -48.78
C SER A 84 -37.47 -4.62 -48.79
N GLY A 85 -36.41 -5.36 -49.15
CA GLY A 85 -36.33 -6.75 -49.62
C GLY A 85 -34.94 -7.16 -50.14
N PHE A 86 -34.86 -8.46 -50.47
CA PHE A 86 -33.93 -9.21 -51.35
C PHE A 86 -32.43 -9.21 -50.97
N GLY A 87 -31.70 -10.32 -50.84
CA GLY A 87 -31.83 -11.77 -51.07
C GLY A 87 -30.38 -12.32 -50.94
N GLY A 88 -30.01 -13.57 -50.67
CA GLY A 88 -30.66 -14.84 -50.37
C GLY A 88 -29.52 -15.84 -50.02
N THR A 89 -29.93 -17.08 -49.66
CA THR A 89 -29.15 -18.33 -49.45
C THR A 89 -28.60 -18.63 -48.03
N SER A 90 -29.26 -19.61 -47.39
CA SER A 90 -28.79 -20.73 -46.51
C SER A 90 -27.56 -20.52 -45.61
N GLY A 91 -27.52 -20.85 -44.32
CA GLY A 91 -28.38 -21.65 -43.45
C GLY A 91 -27.51 -22.26 -42.34
N PHE A 92 -27.99 -22.21 -41.10
CA PHE A 92 -27.49 -22.85 -39.85
C PHE A 92 -26.24 -22.26 -39.14
N GLY A 93 -26.52 -21.49 -38.08
CA GLY A 93 -26.20 -21.85 -36.69
C GLY A 93 -24.76 -21.68 -36.18
N GLY A 94 -24.57 -20.75 -35.23
CA GLY A 94 -23.43 -20.79 -34.31
C GLY A 94 -22.90 -19.41 -33.91
N THR A 95 -23.03 -19.10 -32.63
CA THR A 95 -22.62 -17.88 -31.92
C THR A 95 -21.11 -17.61 -31.90
N ALA A 96 -20.78 -16.31 -31.99
CA ALA A 96 -19.65 -15.57 -31.42
C ALA A 96 -18.19 -16.07 -31.60
N GLY A 97 -17.35 -15.18 -32.15
CA GLY A 97 -15.93 -15.05 -31.78
C GLY A 97 -14.92 -15.24 -32.91
N SER A 98 -14.52 -14.15 -33.56
CA SER A 98 -13.26 -14.04 -34.34
C SER A 98 -12.85 -12.57 -34.23
N GLY A 99 -11.66 -12.18 -33.80
CA GLY A 99 -10.33 -12.61 -34.25
C GLY A 99 -9.70 -11.43 -35.03
N GLY A 100 -8.50 -10.97 -34.64
CA GLY A 100 -7.74 -9.91 -35.32
C GLY A 100 -6.99 -8.98 -34.34
N THR A 101 -5.75 -9.26 -33.95
CA THR A 101 -4.44 -8.91 -34.59
C THR A 101 -3.79 -7.63 -34.03
N SER A 102 -2.67 -7.85 -33.32
CA SER A 102 -1.40 -7.10 -33.27
C SER A 102 -1.36 -5.58 -33.56
N GLY A 103 -0.72 -4.82 -32.65
CA GLY A 103 -0.05 -3.56 -33.01
C GLY A 103 0.30 -2.61 -31.85
N PHE A 104 1.55 -2.70 -31.38
CA PHE A 104 2.43 -1.67 -30.78
C PHE A 104 1.94 -0.61 -29.78
N GLY A 105 2.63 -0.60 -28.62
CA GLY A 105 3.37 0.57 -28.13
C GLY A 105 2.56 1.75 -27.60
N GLY A 106 2.30 1.76 -26.29
CA GLY A 106 1.81 2.94 -25.57
C GLY A 106 2.05 2.78 -24.08
N THR A 107 2.68 3.78 -23.49
CA THR A 107 3.07 3.89 -22.07
C THR A 107 1.89 3.65 -21.12
N SER A 108 2.03 2.71 -20.19
CA SER A 108 1.06 2.45 -19.12
C SER A 108 1.83 2.13 -17.85
N GLY A 109 1.54 2.67 -16.67
CA GLY A 109 0.47 3.54 -16.24
C GLY A 109 0.71 3.79 -14.76
N PHE A 110 0.32 4.96 -14.25
CA PHE A 110 0.45 5.27 -12.82
C PHE A 110 -0.48 4.34 -12.04
N GLY A 111 0.11 3.45 -11.24
CA GLY A 111 -0.58 2.51 -10.36
C GLY A 111 -1.18 3.22 -9.15
N GLY A 112 -2.41 2.81 -8.80
CA GLY A 112 -3.25 3.41 -7.78
C GLY A 112 -2.69 3.35 -6.36
N PHE A 113 -3.09 4.35 -5.58
CA PHE A 113 -2.80 4.48 -4.15
C PHE A 113 -3.72 3.59 -3.31
N GLY A 114 -3.16 2.95 -2.30
CA GLY A 114 -3.87 2.12 -1.34
C GLY A 114 -4.67 2.92 -0.30
N GLY A 115 -5.89 2.43 -0.03
CA GLY A 115 -6.36 2.15 1.33
C GLY A 115 -6.61 3.30 2.30
N SER A 116 -7.38 4.32 1.91
CA SER A 116 -8.17 5.12 2.88
C SER A 116 -9.38 4.31 3.37
N PRO A 117 -10.01 4.67 4.52
CA PRO A 117 -11.19 3.97 5.05
C PRO A 117 -12.29 3.98 3.99
N GLY A 118 -12.60 2.81 3.42
CA GLY A 118 -13.61 2.68 2.38
C GLY A 118 -14.97 3.13 2.92
N CYS A 119 -15.59 4.07 2.21
CA CYS A 119 -16.92 4.59 2.46
C CYS A 119 -18.02 3.56 2.09
N GLY A 120 -18.08 2.43 2.81
CA GLY A 120 -19.10 1.39 2.57
C GLY A 120 -19.20 0.92 1.10
N PRO A 121 -20.32 0.31 0.68
CA PRO A 121 -20.53 -0.06 -0.72
C PRO A 121 -20.78 1.19 -1.58
N CYS A 122 -19.72 1.66 -2.24
CA CYS A 122 -19.73 2.82 -3.14
C CYS A 122 -19.41 2.38 -4.57
N ALA A 123 -20.28 2.72 -5.54
CA ALA A 123 -20.03 2.41 -6.95
C ALA A 123 -18.89 3.26 -7.56
N GLY A 124 -18.66 4.46 -7.02
CA GLY A 124 -17.61 5.39 -7.44
C GLY A 124 -16.38 5.35 -6.53
N CYS A 125 -15.96 6.50 -5.99
CA CYS A 125 -14.76 6.62 -5.15
C CYS A 125 -15.05 7.39 -3.85
N CYS A 126 -14.18 7.28 -2.84
CA CYS A 126 -14.31 7.96 -1.56
C CYS A 126 -13.38 9.17 -1.48
N ASP A 127 -13.93 10.33 -1.13
CA ASP A 127 -13.10 11.53 -0.88
C ASP A 127 -12.36 11.47 0.47
N ALA A 128 -11.54 12.48 0.75
CA ALA A 128 -10.77 12.57 2.00
C ALA A 128 -11.63 12.67 3.28
N ALA A 129 -12.92 13.00 3.14
CA ALA A 129 -13.90 13.02 4.21
C ALA A 129 -14.68 11.70 4.35
N GLY A 130 -14.42 10.72 3.48
CA GLY A 130 -15.10 9.42 3.48
C GLY A 130 -16.49 9.44 2.83
N VAL A 131 -16.78 10.42 1.97
CA VAL A 131 -18.05 10.52 1.24
C VAL A 131 -17.92 9.82 -0.12
N CYS A 132 -18.91 8.97 -0.46
CA CYS A 132 -19.00 8.31 -1.75
C CYS A 132 -19.34 9.32 -2.86
N ARG A 133 -18.40 9.54 -3.78
CA ARG A 133 -18.56 10.32 -5.02
C ARG A 133 -18.88 9.37 -6.17
N LYS A 134 -19.53 9.88 -7.23
CA LYS A 134 -20.00 9.09 -8.38
C LYS A 134 -18.85 8.47 -9.18
N GLY A 135 -17.63 9.03 -9.10
CA GLY A 135 -16.44 8.43 -9.71
C GLY A 135 -16.19 8.77 -11.17
N ASP A 136 -17.00 9.67 -11.75
CA ASP A 136 -16.92 10.16 -13.12
C ASP A 136 -16.44 11.62 -13.22
N GLU A 137 -16.13 12.23 -12.08
CA GLU A 137 -15.63 13.60 -11.99
C GLU A 137 -14.12 13.65 -12.24
N THR A 138 -13.64 14.69 -12.91
CA THR A 138 -12.20 14.84 -13.21
C THR A 138 -11.36 15.00 -11.95
N ASN A 139 -11.89 15.61 -10.89
CA ASN A 139 -11.24 15.78 -9.59
C ASN A 139 -11.66 14.73 -8.53
N ALA A 140 -12.53 13.79 -8.90
CA ALA A 140 -12.95 12.68 -8.05
C ALA A 140 -13.23 11.43 -8.89
N CYS A 141 -12.17 10.96 -9.54
CA CYS A 141 -12.20 9.83 -10.44
C CYS A 141 -11.90 8.52 -9.71
N GLY A 142 -12.69 7.49 -9.96
CA GLY A 142 -12.45 6.15 -9.42
C GLY A 142 -13.73 5.33 -9.34
N THR A 143 -13.60 4.02 -9.31
CA THR A 143 -14.72 3.08 -9.12
C THR A 143 -14.42 2.14 -7.96
N THR A 144 -15.41 1.39 -7.48
CA THR A 144 -15.25 0.34 -6.46
C THR A 144 -14.92 0.83 -5.04
N GLY A 145 -15.25 2.08 -4.72
CA GLY A 145 -15.06 2.64 -3.37
C GLY A 145 -13.60 2.90 -3.00
N VAL A 146 -12.71 2.99 -3.99
CA VAL A 146 -11.31 3.40 -3.80
C VAL A 146 -11.23 4.91 -3.50
N ALA A 147 -10.08 5.39 -3.03
CA ALA A 147 -9.87 6.84 -2.85
C ALA A 147 -10.02 7.59 -4.18
N CYS A 148 -10.74 8.71 -4.15
CA CYS A 148 -10.93 9.55 -5.32
C CYS A 148 -9.60 10.15 -5.80
N PHE A 149 -9.37 10.08 -7.11
CA PHE A 149 -8.17 10.60 -7.75
C PHE A 149 -8.49 11.86 -8.58
N ASP A 150 -7.66 12.90 -8.46
CA ASP A 150 -7.80 14.14 -9.24
C ASP A 150 -7.00 14.03 -10.54
N CYS A 151 -7.65 13.54 -11.60
CA CYS A 151 -7.09 13.48 -12.95
C CYS A 151 -6.76 14.88 -13.51
N GLY A 152 -7.44 15.92 -13.03
CA GLY A 152 -7.23 17.30 -13.45
C GLY A 152 -5.83 17.81 -13.10
N GLN A 153 -5.27 17.39 -11.96
CA GLN A 153 -3.89 17.73 -11.54
C GLN A 153 -2.84 17.19 -12.51
N VAL A 154 -3.11 16.05 -13.13
CA VAL A 154 -2.18 15.39 -14.05
C VAL A 154 -2.49 15.67 -15.52
N GLY A 155 -3.48 16.52 -15.81
CA GLY A 155 -3.83 16.91 -17.18
C GLY A 155 -4.56 15.81 -17.96
N PHE A 156 -5.29 14.94 -17.26
CA PHE A 156 -6.13 13.88 -17.84
C PHE A 156 -7.59 14.07 -17.43
N GLY A 157 -8.55 13.45 -18.12
CA GLY A 157 -9.91 13.37 -17.60
C GLY A 157 -10.29 11.98 -17.10
N CYS A 158 -11.40 11.94 -16.38
CA CYS A 158 -11.93 10.69 -15.85
C CYS A 158 -12.81 10.00 -16.90
N VAL A 159 -12.34 8.87 -17.43
CA VAL A 159 -13.10 8.02 -18.37
C VAL A 159 -13.21 6.63 -17.76
N GLY A 160 -14.44 6.22 -17.42
CA GLY A 160 -14.68 4.90 -16.82
C GLY A 160 -14.03 4.70 -15.45
N GLY A 161 -13.83 5.77 -14.66
CA GLY A 161 -13.14 5.71 -13.37
C GLY A 161 -11.62 5.60 -13.44
N LYS A 162 -11.02 5.91 -14.60
CA LYS A 162 -9.56 5.97 -14.82
C LYS A 162 -9.18 7.31 -15.43
N CYS A 163 -7.97 7.78 -15.13
CA CYS A 163 -7.42 8.98 -15.76
C CYS A 163 -6.83 8.66 -17.14
N GLU A 164 -7.55 9.03 -18.20
CA GLU A 164 -7.17 8.71 -19.58
C GLU A 164 -7.42 9.90 -20.52
N GLY A 165 -6.52 10.09 -21.50
CA GLY A 165 -6.60 11.14 -22.53
C GLY A 165 -6.49 12.59 -22.04
N PRO A 166 -6.34 13.58 -22.95
CA PRO A 166 -6.49 14.99 -22.58
C PRO A 166 -7.90 15.21 -22.00
N PRO A 167 -8.08 16.11 -21.02
CA PRO A 167 -9.32 16.24 -20.27
C PRO A 167 -10.49 16.44 -21.26
N PRO A 168 -11.44 15.49 -21.37
CA PRO A 168 -12.73 15.72 -22.01
C PRO A 168 -13.28 17.05 -21.53
N LYS A 169 -13.57 17.93 -22.49
CA LYS A 169 -14.23 19.20 -22.22
C LYS A 169 -15.43 18.92 -21.32
N CYS A 170 -15.50 19.64 -20.20
CA CYS A 170 -16.61 19.48 -19.27
C CYS A 170 -17.94 19.57 -20.03
N GLY A 171 -18.82 18.60 -19.76
CA GLY A 171 -20.10 18.48 -20.42
C GLY A 171 -21.00 17.46 -19.73
N PRO A 172 -22.19 17.18 -20.30
CA PRO A 172 -23.19 16.31 -19.69
C PRO A 172 -22.72 14.86 -19.44
N ALA A 173 -21.68 14.42 -20.15
CA ALA A 173 -21.13 13.08 -20.05
C ALA A 173 -20.24 12.85 -18.81
N ASN A 174 -19.68 13.91 -18.23
CA ASN A 174 -18.66 13.82 -17.16
C ASN A 174 -18.86 14.83 -16.02
N CYS A 175 -19.98 15.56 -16.02
CA CYS A 175 -20.28 16.53 -14.98
C CYS A 175 -21.77 16.47 -14.59
N SER A 176 -22.04 16.12 -13.33
CA SER A 176 -23.38 16.09 -12.76
C SER A 176 -23.90 17.50 -12.41
N GLY A 177 -22.99 18.42 -12.08
CA GLY A 177 -23.27 19.85 -11.87
C GLY A 177 -23.14 20.67 -13.14
N CYS A 178 -22.26 21.67 -13.15
CA CYS A 178 -22.07 22.57 -14.31
C CYS A 178 -20.59 22.83 -14.60
N CYS A 179 -20.31 23.35 -15.78
CA CYS A 179 -18.98 23.61 -16.29
C CYS A 179 -18.63 25.09 -16.15
N ASP A 180 -17.52 25.39 -15.47
CA ASP A 180 -17.01 26.75 -15.39
C ASP A 180 -16.33 27.18 -16.71
N ALA A 181 -15.97 28.47 -16.81
CA ALA A 181 -15.34 29.03 -18.00
C ALA A 181 -13.97 28.42 -18.34
N LYS A 182 -13.32 27.75 -17.39
CA LYS A 182 -12.05 27.04 -17.58
C LYS A 182 -12.27 25.57 -17.97
N GLY A 183 -13.53 25.12 -18.03
CA GLY A 183 -13.89 23.74 -18.35
C GLY A 183 -13.78 22.79 -17.18
N ALA A 184 -13.79 23.26 -15.93
CA ALA A 184 -13.84 22.41 -14.74
C ALA A 184 -15.29 22.16 -14.31
N CYS A 185 -15.58 20.95 -13.83
CA CYS A 185 -16.89 20.59 -13.29
C CYS A 185 -17.05 21.10 -11.86
N ARG A 186 -18.09 21.91 -11.62
CA ARG A 186 -18.54 22.41 -10.32
C ARG A 186 -19.75 21.60 -9.85
N ASN A 187 -20.00 21.57 -8.54
CA ASN A 187 -21.08 20.78 -7.95
C ASN A 187 -22.49 21.22 -8.39
N GLY A 188 -22.65 22.43 -8.95
CA GLY A 188 -23.92 22.93 -9.45
C GLY A 188 -24.92 23.41 -8.40
N ALA A 189 -24.54 23.43 -7.11
CA ALA A 189 -25.35 23.90 -5.99
C ALA A 189 -24.89 25.26 -5.44
N GLU A 190 -23.74 25.73 -5.92
CA GLU A 190 -23.14 27.01 -5.55
C GLU A 190 -23.89 28.18 -6.22
N SER A 191 -24.08 29.29 -5.50
CA SER A 191 -24.80 30.45 -6.08
C SER A 191 -23.97 31.23 -7.11
N ASP A 192 -22.64 31.08 -7.12
CA ASP A 192 -21.72 31.60 -8.13
C ASP A 192 -21.33 30.55 -9.20
N ALA A 193 -21.85 29.32 -9.09
CA ALA A 193 -21.64 28.24 -10.05
C ALA A 193 -22.84 27.28 -10.08
N CYS A 194 -24.00 27.83 -10.44
CA CYS A 194 -25.27 27.12 -10.42
C CYS A 194 -25.54 26.43 -11.75
N GLY A 195 -25.96 25.17 -11.71
CA GLY A 195 -26.36 24.44 -12.91
C GLY A 195 -26.38 22.95 -12.68
N LYS A 196 -26.88 22.20 -13.66
CA LYS A 196 -26.94 20.74 -13.60
C LYS A 196 -26.70 20.13 -14.97
N SER A 197 -26.43 18.83 -14.98
CA SER A 197 -26.31 18.04 -16.21
C SER A 197 -25.18 18.50 -17.14
N GLY A 198 -24.11 19.05 -16.58
CA GLY A 198 -22.90 19.44 -17.33
C GLY A 198 -23.12 20.59 -18.31
N GLY A 199 -24.16 21.40 -18.09
CA GLY A 199 -24.32 22.69 -18.78
C GLY A 199 -23.32 23.74 -18.28
N VAL A 200 -23.32 24.93 -18.87
CA VAL A 200 -22.48 26.06 -18.39
C VAL A 200 -22.99 26.54 -17.03
N CYS A 201 -22.08 26.83 -16.09
CA CYS A 201 -22.46 27.41 -14.80
C CYS A 201 -23.02 28.82 -14.94
N ASP A 202 -24.17 29.06 -14.31
CA ASP A 202 -24.74 30.38 -14.12
C ASP A 202 -24.26 30.99 -12.80
N ASP A 203 -23.91 32.28 -12.84
CA ASP A 203 -23.68 33.10 -11.66
C ASP A 203 -25.02 33.70 -11.21
N CYS A 204 -25.70 33.03 -10.27
CA CYS A 204 -26.96 33.51 -9.71
C CYS A 204 -26.77 34.70 -8.78
N LEU A 205 -25.59 34.84 -8.16
CA LEU A 205 -25.22 36.01 -7.35
C LEU A 205 -25.22 37.29 -8.20
N ALA A 206 -24.69 37.23 -9.43
CA ALA A 206 -24.76 38.34 -10.38
C ALA A 206 -26.21 38.74 -10.75
N LYS A 207 -27.17 37.81 -10.60
CA LYS A 207 -28.60 38.00 -10.86
C LYS A 207 -29.42 38.29 -9.59
N GLY A 208 -28.78 38.36 -8.42
CA GLY A 208 -29.45 38.55 -7.13
C GLY A 208 -30.33 37.36 -6.70
N GLN A 209 -29.99 36.15 -7.15
CA GLN A 209 -30.77 34.93 -6.94
C GLN A 209 -29.96 33.82 -6.26
N GLY A 210 -30.65 32.83 -5.70
CA GLY A 210 -30.03 31.61 -5.17
C GLY A 210 -29.97 30.49 -6.20
N CYS A 211 -29.03 29.55 -6.01
CA CYS A 211 -29.06 28.29 -6.73
C CYS A 211 -29.98 27.30 -6.01
N SER A 212 -31.08 26.90 -6.65
CA SER A 212 -31.97 25.86 -6.12
C SER A 212 -32.32 24.87 -7.24
N ALA A 213 -32.03 23.59 -7.02
CA ALA A 213 -32.20 22.51 -8.01
C ALA A 213 -31.49 22.74 -9.36
N GLY A 214 -30.32 23.40 -9.32
CA GLY A 214 -29.49 23.70 -10.49
C GLY A 214 -30.05 24.80 -11.39
N VAL A 215 -30.92 25.67 -10.85
CA VAL A 215 -31.44 26.87 -11.53
C VAL A 215 -31.38 28.09 -10.61
N CYS A 216 -31.14 29.27 -11.19
CA CYS A 216 -31.21 30.54 -10.45
C CYS A 216 -32.66 30.89 -10.15
N GLN A 217 -33.05 30.79 -8.88
CA GLN A 217 -34.40 31.11 -8.43
C GLN A 217 -34.43 31.54 -6.96
N GLY A 218 -35.40 32.39 -6.61
CA GLY A 218 -35.59 32.91 -5.26
C GLY A 218 -34.49 33.88 -4.82
N ALA A 219 -34.62 34.43 -3.61
CA ALA A 219 -33.54 35.18 -2.96
C ALA A 219 -32.40 34.21 -2.59
N PRO A 220 -31.12 34.61 -2.69
CA PRO A 220 -29.99 33.73 -2.40
C PRO A 220 -30.06 33.11 -1.01
N PRO A 221 -29.79 31.79 -0.84
CA PRO A 221 -29.64 31.21 0.49
C PRO A 221 -28.43 31.88 1.14
N ILE A 222 -28.72 32.72 2.12
CA ILE A 222 -27.72 33.43 2.91
C ILE A 222 -26.74 32.40 3.45
N CYS A 223 -25.44 32.62 3.25
CA CYS A 223 -24.41 31.74 3.79
C CYS A 223 -24.67 31.47 5.27
N GLY A 224 -24.62 30.20 5.64
CA GLY A 224 -25.02 29.72 6.96
C GLY A 224 -24.47 28.33 7.30
N PRO A 225 -24.75 27.81 8.50
CA PRO A 225 -24.24 26.53 8.97
C PRO A 225 -24.63 25.32 8.11
N GLY A 226 -25.72 25.43 7.33
CA GLY A 226 -26.20 24.36 6.45
C GLY A 226 -25.48 24.25 5.11
N ASN A 227 -24.70 25.25 4.70
CA ASN A 227 -24.05 25.27 3.38
C ASN A 227 -22.59 25.76 3.40
N CYS A 228 -22.02 26.04 4.58
CA CYS A 228 -20.64 26.54 4.70
C CYS A 228 -19.90 25.91 5.89
N GLY A 229 -18.82 25.17 5.61
CA GLY A 229 -17.93 24.61 6.64
C GLY A 229 -17.00 25.65 7.29
N GLY A 230 -16.64 26.70 6.54
CA GLY A 230 -15.86 27.84 7.02
C GLY A 230 -16.74 28.96 7.58
N CYS A 231 -16.57 30.20 7.13
CA CYS A 231 -17.36 31.35 7.57
C CYS A 231 -17.92 32.16 6.40
N CYS A 232 -18.91 33.01 6.68
CA CYS A 232 -19.62 33.83 5.72
C CYS A 232 -19.07 35.24 5.67
N ASP A 233 -18.59 35.67 4.51
CA ASP A 233 -18.11 37.04 4.33
C ASP A 233 -19.25 38.07 4.34
N ALA A 234 -18.90 39.36 4.22
CA ALA A 234 -19.86 40.46 4.24
C ALA A 234 -20.86 40.43 3.07
N ASN A 235 -20.52 39.74 1.98
CA ASN A 235 -21.37 39.58 0.80
C ASN A 235 -22.19 38.27 0.85
N GLY A 236 -22.08 37.51 1.95
CA GLY A 236 -22.77 36.24 2.11
C GLY A 236 -22.12 35.10 1.32
N LYS A 237 -20.82 35.19 0.97
CA LYS A 237 -20.05 34.11 0.35
C LYS A 237 -19.38 33.25 1.42
N CYS A 238 -19.41 31.93 1.24
CA CYS A 238 -18.67 31.01 2.08
C CYS A 238 -17.17 31.06 1.74
N VAL A 239 -16.33 31.31 2.74
CA VAL A 239 -14.87 31.28 2.63
C VAL A 239 -14.28 30.29 3.64
N THR A 240 -13.03 29.88 3.45
CA THR A 240 -12.37 28.82 4.24
C THR A 240 -12.20 29.16 5.72
N GLY A 241 -12.20 30.45 6.08
CA GLY A 241 -12.17 30.86 7.49
C GLY A 241 -10.80 30.78 8.16
N VAL A 242 -9.72 30.73 7.38
CA VAL A 242 -8.32 30.57 7.87
C VAL A 242 -7.48 31.84 7.79
N THR A 243 -8.06 32.97 7.36
CA THR A 243 -7.32 34.22 7.14
C THR A 243 -7.60 35.22 8.25
N ASP A 244 -6.66 36.10 8.54
CA ASP A 244 -6.86 37.14 9.56
C ASP A 244 -8.01 38.09 9.24
N SER A 245 -8.29 38.32 7.95
CA SER A 245 -9.40 39.15 7.47
C SER A 245 -10.74 38.41 7.44
N ALA A 246 -10.73 37.07 7.52
CA ALA A 246 -11.92 36.24 7.47
C ALA A 246 -11.66 34.92 8.21
N CYS A 247 -11.79 34.98 9.54
CA CYS A 247 -11.57 33.87 10.46
C CYS A 247 -12.90 33.36 11.02
N GLY A 248 -13.11 32.05 11.03
CA GLY A 248 -14.32 31.43 11.57
C GLY A 248 -14.65 30.08 10.96
N ALA A 249 -15.52 29.30 11.61
CA ALA A 249 -16.01 28.02 11.11
C ALA A 249 -17.52 27.84 11.36
N GLY A 250 -18.10 26.83 10.71
CA GLY A 250 -19.49 26.42 10.92
C GLY A 250 -20.54 27.37 10.35
N GLY A 251 -20.22 28.08 9.27
CA GLY A 251 -21.15 28.93 8.53
C GLY A 251 -21.65 30.15 9.30
N LYS A 252 -20.89 30.57 10.33
CA LYS A 252 -21.11 31.85 11.01
C LYS A 252 -20.48 32.99 10.20
N LYS A 253 -20.84 34.23 10.51
CA LYS A 253 -20.19 35.42 9.92
C LYS A 253 -18.68 35.40 10.22
N CYS A 254 -17.86 35.66 9.21
CA CYS A 254 -16.42 35.78 9.38
C CYS A 254 -16.07 36.94 10.30
N GLU A 255 -15.12 36.70 11.21
CA GLU A 255 -14.53 37.71 12.05
C GLU A 255 -13.18 38.13 11.47
N ALA A 256 -12.95 39.44 11.36
CA ALA A 256 -11.61 39.97 11.10
C ALA A 256 -10.88 40.08 12.44
N CYS A 257 -9.78 39.34 12.59
CA CYS A 257 -9.00 39.36 13.81
C CYS A 257 -8.35 40.73 13.99
N ALA A 258 -8.90 41.53 14.91
CA ALA A 258 -8.33 42.81 15.27
C ALA A 258 -6.96 42.61 15.90
N SER A 259 -5.96 43.35 15.43
CA SER A 259 -4.60 43.32 15.98
C SER A 259 -4.65 43.54 17.50
N PRO A 260 -3.98 42.71 18.32
CA PRO A 260 -2.90 41.77 17.96
C PRO A 260 -3.34 40.30 17.75
N LYS A 261 -4.64 40.03 17.56
CA LYS A 261 -5.14 38.67 17.32
C LYS A 261 -4.90 38.24 15.88
N LYS A 262 -4.69 36.94 15.68
CA LYS A 262 -4.50 36.28 14.38
C LYS A 262 -5.39 35.04 14.32
N CYS A 263 -5.71 34.59 13.11
CA CYS A 263 -6.57 33.41 12.94
C CYS A 263 -5.80 32.12 13.31
N SER A 264 -6.24 31.41 14.35
CA SER A 264 -5.58 30.20 14.85
C SER A 264 -6.00 28.98 14.02
N VAL A 265 -5.06 28.27 13.40
CA VAL A 265 -5.30 27.01 12.66
C VAL A 265 -4.81 25.83 13.50
N PRO A 266 -5.57 24.72 13.64
CA PRO A 266 -6.83 24.36 12.96
C PRO A 266 -8.12 24.87 13.65
N GLY A 267 -8.00 25.68 14.71
CA GLY A 267 -9.15 26.10 15.52
C GLY A 267 -10.15 27.03 14.81
N ASN A 268 -9.74 27.75 13.77
CA ASN A 268 -10.52 28.74 13.02
C ASN A 268 -11.24 29.77 13.92
N TYR A 269 -10.52 30.33 14.89
CA TYR A 269 -10.97 31.43 15.75
C TYR A 269 -9.87 32.47 15.97
N CYS A 270 -10.26 33.73 16.24
CA CYS A 270 -9.32 34.80 16.54
C CYS A 270 -8.72 34.61 17.95
N ALA A 271 -7.45 34.23 17.99
CA ALA A 271 -6.70 34.07 19.23
C ALA A 271 -5.59 35.11 19.30
N TYR A 272 -5.16 35.46 20.51
CA TYR A 272 -3.83 36.02 20.69
C TYR A 272 -2.84 34.90 20.35
N LEU A 273 -2.37 34.87 19.11
CA LEU A 273 -1.17 34.10 18.79
C LEU A 273 -0.01 34.87 19.43
N PRO A 274 0.76 34.27 20.37
CA PRO A 274 2.01 34.90 20.75
C PRO A 274 2.82 35.07 19.46
N THR A 275 3.26 36.31 19.21
CA THR A 275 4.46 36.62 18.44
C THR A 275 5.44 35.49 18.63
N CYS A 276 5.89 34.89 17.52
CA CYS A 276 6.73 33.69 17.42
C CYS A 276 7.17 33.06 18.76
N GLY A 277 6.79 31.79 18.97
CA GLY A 277 7.12 31.01 20.17
C GLY A 277 7.07 29.51 19.89
N ALA A 278 7.29 28.66 20.89
CA ALA A 278 7.41 27.21 20.72
C ALA A 278 6.24 26.55 19.96
N LEU A 279 5.03 27.10 20.07
CA LEU A 279 3.84 26.57 19.41
C LEU A 279 3.73 26.99 17.93
N THR A 280 4.24 28.18 17.59
CA THR A 280 4.16 28.76 16.24
C THR A 280 5.45 28.60 15.45
N CYS A 281 6.56 28.26 16.11
CA CYS A 281 7.89 28.06 15.53
C CYS A 281 8.62 26.88 16.21
N PRO A 282 8.07 25.66 16.22
CA PRO A 282 8.62 24.54 16.99
C PRO A 282 10.03 24.14 16.52
N SER A 283 10.28 24.22 15.22
CA SER A 283 11.55 23.84 14.58
C SER A 283 12.56 25.00 14.48
N GLY A 284 12.18 26.22 14.85
CA GLY A 284 12.93 27.43 14.52
C GLY A 284 13.01 28.44 15.66
N CYS A 285 13.44 29.65 15.35
CA CYS A 285 13.60 30.75 16.31
C CYS A 285 12.90 32.02 15.87
N CYS A 286 12.85 33.00 16.76
CA CYS A 286 12.09 34.22 16.59
C CYS A 286 13.01 35.42 16.43
N ASP A 287 12.86 36.14 15.33
CA ASP A 287 13.59 37.38 15.12
C ASP A 287 13.06 38.52 16.01
N ALA A 288 13.70 39.69 15.93
CA ALA A 288 13.34 40.85 16.75
C ALA A 288 11.94 41.41 16.42
N GLN A 289 11.39 41.07 15.25
CA GLN A 289 10.07 41.46 14.78
C GLN A 289 9.00 40.40 15.11
N GLY A 290 9.40 39.27 15.73
CA GLY A 290 8.52 38.18 16.10
C GLY A 290 8.12 37.28 14.92
N GLN A 291 8.91 37.25 13.84
CA GLN A 291 8.75 36.30 12.75
C GLN A 291 9.54 35.01 13.02
N CYS A 292 8.96 33.87 12.62
CA CYS A 292 9.62 32.57 12.71
C CYS A 292 10.68 32.43 11.61
N LYS A 293 11.89 32.07 12.01
CA LYS A 293 13.04 31.77 11.17
C LYS A 293 13.39 30.29 11.33
N ASP A 294 13.99 29.75 10.28
CA ASP A 294 14.38 28.35 10.14
C ASP A 294 15.33 27.88 11.26
N GLY A 295 16.02 28.81 11.92
CA GLY A 295 16.80 28.54 13.14
C GLY A 295 18.17 27.91 12.90
N ASN A 296 18.58 27.79 11.64
CA ASN A 296 19.77 27.05 11.20
C ASN A 296 20.86 27.93 10.60
N SER A 297 20.70 29.27 10.57
CA SER A 297 21.73 30.16 10.04
C SER A 297 22.65 30.67 11.14
N ASN A 298 23.89 31.02 10.78
CA ASN A 298 24.86 31.55 11.74
C ASN A 298 24.42 32.87 12.40
N THR A 299 23.54 33.64 11.76
CA THR A 299 23.02 34.92 12.28
C THR A 299 21.61 34.83 12.86
N GLU A 300 20.90 33.73 12.62
CA GLU A 300 19.53 33.47 13.09
C GLU A 300 19.42 32.03 13.63
N CYS A 301 20.19 31.72 14.68
CA CYS A 301 20.29 30.38 15.26
C CYS A 301 19.33 30.19 16.44
N GLY A 302 18.57 29.09 16.46
CA GLY A 302 17.70 28.76 17.59
C GLY A 302 16.61 27.75 17.24
N VAL A 303 15.99 27.15 18.27
CA VAL A 303 14.87 26.20 18.13
C VAL A 303 13.77 26.51 19.16
N ASN A 304 12.61 25.83 19.04
CA ASN A 304 11.48 25.95 19.97
C ASN A 304 10.94 27.38 20.12
N GLY A 305 11.01 28.20 19.08
CA GLY A 305 10.54 29.58 19.08
C GLY A 305 11.22 30.43 20.14
N THR A 306 12.47 30.10 20.49
CA THR A 306 13.32 30.97 21.29
C THR A 306 13.80 32.14 20.43
N LYS A 307 14.30 33.21 21.05
CA LYS A 307 14.85 34.35 20.30
C LYS A 307 16.07 33.91 19.50
N CYS A 308 16.11 34.23 18.20
CA CYS A 308 17.25 33.92 17.34
C CYS A 308 18.54 34.57 17.88
N GLY A 309 19.60 33.77 17.97
CA GLY A 309 20.95 34.21 18.33
C GLY A 309 21.85 34.38 17.11
N ASP A 310 22.72 35.39 17.17
CA ASP A 310 23.81 35.56 16.20
C ASP A 310 25.09 34.91 16.74
N CYS A 311 25.44 33.76 16.17
CA CYS A 311 26.64 33.01 16.54
C CYS A 311 27.92 33.65 16.00
N THR A 312 27.84 34.43 14.91
CA THR A 312 29.00 35.10 14.31
C THR A 312 29.58 36.17 15.24
N ALA A 313 28.72 36.83 16.02
CA ALA A 313 29.12 37.80 17.04
C ALA A 313 30.05 37.21 18.11
N SER A 314 30.03 35.89 18.30
CA SER A 314 30.91 35.15 19.24
C SER A 314 31.97 34.30 18.53
N GLY A 315 32.17 34.45 17.22
CA GLY A 315 33.09 33.63 16.42
C GLY A 315 32.70 32.14 16.37
N LYS A 316 31.40 31.84 16.52
CA LYS A 316 30.83 30.49 16.53
C LYS A 316 29.92 30.28 15.32
N ASN A 317 29.56 29.03 15.07
CA ASN A 317 28.57 28.65 14.06
C ASN A 317 27.29 28.17 14.73
N CYS A 318 26.19 28.16 13.98
CA CYS A 318 24.94 27.57 14.42
C CYS A 318 25.03 26.04 14.35
N ALA A 319 24.82 25.36 15.46
CA ALA A 319 24.70 23.92 15.50
C ALA A 319 23.34 23.50 14.94
N PRO A 320 23.21 22.31 14.34
CA PRO A 320 21.93 21.83 13.83
C PRO A 320 20.87 21.59 14.91
N GLN A 321 21.24 21.66 16.20
CA GLN A 321 20.32 21.65 17.34
C GLN A 321 19.88 23.07 17.78
N GLY A 322 20.27 24.13 17.05
CA GLY A 322 19.86 25.50 17.31
C GLY A 322 20.63 26.21 18.43
N PHE A 323 21.92 25.92 18.63
CA PHE A 323 22.76 26.64 19.58
C PHE A 323 24.13 27.00 19.00
N CYS A 324 24.76 28.07 19.50
CA CYS A 324 26.06 28.50 19.00
C CYS A 324 27.20 27.64 19.53
N TYR A 325 28.01 27.10 18.63
CA TYR A 325 29.12 26.19 18.96
C TYR A 325 30.34 26.40 18.04
N SER A 326 31.48 25.83 18.42
CA SER A 326 32.78 26.04 17.76
C SER A 326 33.13 24.99 16.69
N GLY A 327 32.14 24.33 16.08
CA GLY A 327 32.34 23.34 15.01
C GLY A 327 31.93 23.85 13.62
N PRO A 328 31.98 22.99 12.58
CA PRO A 328 31.65 23.36 11.20
C PRO A 328 30.19 23.80 11.05
N HIS A 329 29.93 24.84 10.26
CA HIS A 329 28.55 25.21 9.93
C HIS A 329 27.92 24.15 9.02
N CYS A 330 26.70 23.72 9.34
CA CYS A 330 25.91 22.85 8.48
C CYS A 330 24.44 23.31 8.51
N GLY A 331 23.92 23.65 7.34
CA GLY A 331 22.56 24.16 7.17
C GLY A 331 22.10 24.05 5.72
N SER A 332 20.91 24.58 5.43
CA SER A 332 20.32 24.55 4.08
C SER A 332 21.14 25.32 3.05
N ASP A 333 21.97 26.27 3.50
CA ASP A 333 22.86 27.08 2.70
C ASP A 333 24.07 26.32 2.15
N ASN A 334 24.49 25.22 2.79
CA ASN A 334 25.70 24.49 2.41
C ASN A 334 25.56 22.96 2.40
N CYS A 335 24.39 22.41 2.73
CA CYS A 335 24.14 20.98 2.80
C CYS A 335 22.88 20.56 2.04
N ALA A 336 23.05 19.80 0.95
CA ALA A 336 21.93 19.24 0.19
C ALA A 336 21.21 18.08 0.94
N GLY A 337 21.95 17.33 1.76
CA GLY A 337 21.42 16.25 2.58
C GLY A 337 21.02 16.74 3.98
N CYS A 338 21.52 16.10 5.04
CA CYS A 338 21.19 16.45 6.43
C CYS A 338 22.45 16.67 7.28
N CYS A 339 22.30 17.39 8.38
CA CYS A 339 23.37 17.69 9.32
C CYS A 339 23.40 16.70 10.48
N ASP A 340 24.55 16.07 10.73
CA ASP A 340 24.71 15.20 11.90
C ASP A 340 24.92 16.02 13.19
N GLY A 341 24.94 15.33 14.34
CA GLY A 341 25.09 15.99 15.64
C GLY A 341 26.41 16.74 15.86
N THR A 342 27.39 16.55 14.97
CA THR A 342 28.69 17.26 14.99
C THR A 342 28.73 18.44 14.01
N GLY A 343 27.64 18.67 13.27
CA GLY A 343 27.53 19.68 12.23
C GLY A 343 28.27 19.34 10.95
N GLN A 344 28.44 18.05 10.63
CA GLN A 344 28.88 17.64 9.30
C GLN A 344 27.67 17.39 8.38
N CYS A 345 27.78 17.85 7.14
CA CYS A 345 26.81 17.52 6.10
C CYS A 345 26.94 16.06 5.68
N ARG A 346 25.84 15.32 5.73
CA ARG A 346 25.71 13.94 5.27
C ARG A 346 24.83 13.89 4.02
N PRO A 347 25.03 12.88 3.14
CA PRO A 347 24.25 12.75 1.91
C PRO A 347 22.73 12.57 2.08
N GLY A 348 22.24 12.21 3.27
CA GLY A 348 20.79 12.16 3.57
C GLY A 348 20.08 10.84 3.25
N GLY A 349 20.75 9.90 2.58
CA GLY A 349 20.16 8.61 2.16
C GLY A 349 20.48 7.42 3.06
N ALA A 350 21.17 7.60 4.18
CA ALA A 350 21.56 6.51 5.07
C ALA A 350 20.59 6.37 6.25
N ASN A 351 20.34 5.15 6.74
CA ASN A 351 19.42 4.90 7.85
C ASN A 351 19.79 5.63 9.16
N GLN A 352 21.08 5.88 9.38
CA GLN A 352 21.60 6.60 10.54
C GLN A 352 21.75 8.11 10.29
N PHE A 353 21.59 8.55 9.04
CA PHE A 353 21.72 9.94 8.59
C PHE A 353 20.69 10.24 7.49
N CYS A 354 19.40 10.20 7.86
CA CYS A 354 18.29 10.35 6.93
C CYS A 354 17.72 11.77 6.95
N GLY A 355 17.64 12.44 5.81
CA GLY A 355 17.10 13.79 5.74
C GLY A 355 17.62 14.58 4.54
N GLN A 356 17.08 15.77 4.34
CA GLN A 356 17.44 16.65 3.21
C GLN A 356 17.35 18.13 3.58
N TYR A 357 17.89 18.98 2.72
CA TYR A 357 17.85 20.45 2.84
C TYR A 357 18.52 21.01 4.10
N GLY A 358 19.62 20.38 4.54
CA GLY A 358 20.41 20.85 5.67
C GLY A 358 19.69 20.79 7.01
N THR A 359 18.62 20.00 7.11
CA THR A 359 17.92 19.70 8.36
C THR A 359 18.72 18.71 9.21
N LEU A 360 18.39 18.56 10.49
CA LEU A 360 19.04 17.57 11.36
C LEU A 360 18.77 16.15 10.83
N CYS A 361 19.83 15.34 10.72
CA CYS A 361 19.72 13.96 10.30
C CYS A 361 18.90 13.13 11.29
N ASP A 362 17.95 12.38 10.76
CA ASP A 362 17.14 11.44 11.51
C ASP A 362 17.78 10.04 11.51
N ASN A 363 17.62 9.30 12.62
CA ASN A 363 18.13 7.93 12.75
C ASN A 363 16.96 6.94 12.65
N CYS A 364 16.62 6.58 11.42
CA CYS A 364 15.57 5.62 11.13
C CYS A 364 15.88 4.24 11.72
N GLY A 365 17.15 3.83 11.73
CA GLY A 365 17.58 2.56 12.30
C GLY A 365 17.24 2.43 13.80
N ALA A 366 17.46 3.49 14.57
CA ALA A 366 17.08 3.54 15.99
C ALA A 366 15.57 3.51 16.21
N LYS A 367 14.77 3.91 15.21
CA LYS A 367 13.30 3.93 15.22
C LYS A 367 12.68 2.65 14.64
N GLY A 368 13.47 1.66 14.22
CA GLY A 368 12.97 0.47 13.52
C GLY A 368 12.41 0.77 12.13
N GLN A 369 12.90 1.83 11.49
CA GLN A 369 12.47 2.34 10.18
C GLN A 369 13.65 2.37 9.19
N THR A 370 13.35 2.57 7.92
CA THR A 370 14.32 2.68 6.82
C THR A 370 14.24 4.07 6.20
N CYS A 371 15.38 4.64 5.81
CA CYS A 371 15.42 5.89 5.07
C CYS A 371 15.04 5.68 3.61
N THR A 372 13.87 6.16 3.20
CA THR A 372 13.38 6.05 1.81
C THR A 372 12.99 7.44 1.33
N GLY A 373 13.62 7.93 0.25
CA GLY A 373 13.38 9.28 -0.24
C GLY A 373 13.76 10.37 0.77
N ASN A 374 14.83 10.15 1.56
CA ASN A 374 15.30 11.05 2.62
C ASN A 374 14.30 11.24 3.78
N VAL A 375 13.36 10.32 3.96
CA VAL A 375 12.40 10.31 5.07
C VAL A 375 12.37 8.91 5.72
N CYS A 376 12.24 8.84 7.05
CA CYS A 376 12.09 7.55 7.73
C CYS A 376 10.71 6.92 7.45
N SER A 377 10.70 5.68 6.98
CA SER A 377 9.51 4.90 6.65
C SER A 377 9.58 3.50 7.27
N SER A 378 8.45 2.98 7.75
CA SER A 378 8.36 1.73 8.51
C SER A 378 8.38 0.44 7.66
N GLY A 379 8.81 0.50 6.39
CA GLY A 379 8.98 -0.68 5.53
C GLY A 379 10.43 -1.19 5.54
N GLY A 380 10.63 -2.49 5.79
CA GLY A 380 11.91 -3.15 5.53
C GLY A 380 12.34 -2.98 4.07
N VAL A 381 13.65 -2.94 3.81
CA VAL A 381 14.19 -2.74 2.46
C VAL A 381 13.77 -3.90 1.56
N CYS A 382 12.91 -3.63 0.58
CA CYS A 382 12.48 -4.59 -0.44
C CYS A 382 12.72 -3.97 -1.84
N PRO A 383 13.57 -4.56 -2.70
CA PRO A 383 14.43 -5.72 -2.45
C PRO A 383 15.59 -5.38 -1.51
N ALA A 384 15.92 -6.27 -0.58
CA ALA A 384 17.10 -6.10 0.26
C ALA A 384 18.39 -6.13 -0.59
N PRO A 385 19.42 -5.35 -0.23
CA PRO A 385 20.68 -5.34 -0.98
C PRO A 385 21.34 -6.73 -0.93
N TYR A 386 21.87 -7.16 -2.07
CA TYR A 386 22.62 -8.40 -2.19
C TYR A 386 24.10 -8.08 -2.39
N ALA A 387 24.94 -8.48 -1.43
CA ALA A 387 26.39 -8.18 -1.43
C ALA A 387 27.18 -8.86 -2.57
N GLY A 388 26.49 -9.66 -3.39
CA GLY A 388 27.08 -10.46 -4.46
C GLY A 388 27.24 -11.91 -4.04
N CYS A 389 27.50 -12.75 -5.05
CA CYS A 389 27.67 -14.18 -4.88
C CYS A 389 29.16 -14.52 -4.86
N ALA A 390 29.58 -15.39 -3.95
CA ALA A 390 30.98 -15.80 -3.88
C ALA A 390 31.37 -16.57 -5.17
N PRO A 391 32.55 -16.28 -5.76
CA PRO A 391 33.04 -16.99 -6.94
C PRO A 391 33.11 -18.51 -6.70
N GLY A 392 32.61 -19.30 -7.65
CA GLY A 392 32.64 -20.76 -7.56
C GLY A 392 31.56 -21.38 -6.67
N THR A 393 30.65 -20.58 -6.10
CA THR A 393 29.46 -21.10 -5.41
C THR A 393 28.61 -21.87 -6.40
N VAL A 394 28.48 -23.17 -6.25
CA VAL A 394 27.66 -24.03 -7.12
C VAL A 394 26.70 -24.85 -6.28
N THR A 395 25.55 -25.17 -6.85
CA THR A 395 24.65 -26.14 -6.22
C THR A 395 25.22 -27.53 -6.47
N PRO A 396 25.49 -28.32 -5.40
CA PRO A 396 26.02 -29.66 -5.56
C PRO A 396 25.00 -30.55 -6.28
N PRO A 397 25.44 -31.48 -7.13
CA PRO A 397 24.55 -32.44 -7.77
C PRO A 397 23.85 -33.31 -6.71
N PRO A 398 22.61 -33.76 -6.97
CA PRO A 398 21.87 -34.61 -6.07
C PRO A 398 22.55 -35.97 -6.04
N ALA A 399 22.56 -36.58 -4.86
CA ALA A 399 23.01 -37.94 -4.76
C ALA A 399 21.89 -38.88 -5.24
N SER A 400 22.23 -39.79 -6.15
CA SER A 400 21.29 -40.77 -6.70
C SER A 400 21.49 -42.10 -6.00
N TYR A 401 20.43 -42.58 -5.36
CA TYR A 401 20.38 -43.91 -4.76
C TYR A 401 19.03 -44.53 -5.12
N LYS A 402 19.05 -45.73 -5.70
CA LYS A 402 17.86 -46.49 -6.14
C LYS A 402 17.07 -47.04 -4.93
N ALA A 403 16.59 -46.15 -4.08
CA ALA A 403 16.03 -46.47 -2.76
C ALA A 403 14.49 -46.44 -2.72
N CYS A 404 13.83 -45.69 -3.62
CA CYS A 404 12.38 -45.58 -3.63
C CYS A 404 11.74 -46.59 -4.60
N SER A 405 10.66 -47.24 -4.16
CA SER A 405 9.76 -48.02 -5.02
C SER A 405 8.72 -47.13 -5.71
N ALA A 406 8.19 -47.59 -6.86
CA ALA A 406 7.15 -46.86 -7.59
C ALA A 406 5.89 -46.53 -6.76
N PRO A 407 5.37 -47.43 -5.88
CA PRO A 407 4.24 -47.09 -5.01
C PRO A 407 4.54 -45.98 -3.99
N GLN A 408 5.75 -45.93 -3.44
CA GLN A 408 6.17 -44.87 -2.51
C GLN A 408 6.22 -43.51 -3.22
N LEU A 409 6.79 -43.47 -4.43
CA LEU A 409 6.82 -42.27 -5.27
C LEU A 409 5.40 -41.81 -5.64
N GLY A 410 4.51 -42.73 -6.01
CA GLY A 410 3.11 -42.40 -6.29
C GLY A 410 2.36 -41.86 -5.07
N THR A 411 2.63 -42.40 -3.88
CA THR A 411 2.02 -41.94 -2.62
C THR A 411 2.48 -40.54 -2.24
N ILE A 412 3.79 -40.27 -2.31
CA ILE A 412 4.35 -38.93 -2.06
C ILE A 412 3.82 -37.93 -3.12
N ALA A 413 3.83 -38.30 -4.39
CA ALA A 413 3.33 -37.46 -5.47
C ALA A 413 1.84 -37.11 -5.28
N ALA A 414 1.02 -38.07 -4.86
CA ALA A 414 -0.39 -37.82 -4.58
C ALA A 414 -0.60 -36.91 -3.36
N ALA A 415 0.19 -37.10 -2.29
CA ALA A 415 0.10 -36.30 -1.07
C ALA A 415 0.57 -34.85 -1.28
N CYS A 416 1.54 -34.64 -2.17
CA CYS A 416 2.08 -33.33 -2.52
C CYS A 416 1.39 -32.67 -3.71
N LYS A 417 0.22 -33.17 -4.12
CA LYS A 417 -0.54 -32.62 -5.25
C LYS A 417 -0.90 -31.15 -5.03
N GLY A 418 -0.77 -30.35 -6.09
CA GLY A 418 -0.99 -28.91 -6.07
C GLY A 418 0.19 -28.12 -5.50
N GLU A 419 -0.12 -27.15 -4.64
CA GLU A 419 0.84 -26.23 -4.05
C GLU A 419 1.51 -26.88 -2.81
N GLY A 420 2.84 -27.08 -2.86
CA GLY A 420 3.71 -27.73 -1.87
C GLY A 420 3.76 -27.18 -0.43
N GLY A 421 2.87 -26.24 -0.06
CA GLY A 421 2.57 -25.91 1.33
C GLY A 421 1.49 -26.81 1.94
N ASN A 422 1.04 -27.84 1.20
CA ASN A 422 0.03 -28.77 1.66
C ASN A 422 0.52 -29.55 2.91
N PRO A 423 -0.16 -29.44 4.06
CA PRO A 423 0.19 -30.19 5.27
C PRO A 423 0.27 -31.70 5.01
N ALA A 424 -0.54 -32.21 4.09
CA ALA A 424 -0.52 -33.62 3.70
C ALA A 424 0.82 -34.05 3.07
N CYS A 425 1.53 -33.13 2.40
CA CYS A 425 2.86 -33.38 1.86
C CYS A 425 3.87 -33.54 3.00
N GLY A 426 3.86 -32.65 3.99
CA GLY A 426 4.70 -32.75 5.19
C GLY A 426 4.45 -34.05 5.96
N ASP A 427 3.18 -34.41 6.18
CA ASP A 427 2.79 -35.66 6.84
C ASP A 427 3.26 -36.90 6.06
N ALA A 428 3.21 -36.86 4.73
CA ALA A 428 3.69 -37.95 3.89
C ALA A 428 5.21 -38.13 3.98
N PHE A 429 5.99 -37.05 4.04
CA PHE A 429 7.43 -37.11 4.27
C PHE A 429 7.78 -37.63 5.67
N GLN A 430 7.01 -37.26 6.70
CA GLN A 430 7.19 -37.79 8.07
C GLN A 430 6.90 -39.30 8.15
N LYS A 431 5.83 -39.75 7.47
CA LYS A 431 5.52 -41.18 7.34
C LYS A 431 6.61 -41.92 6.56
N LEU A 432 7.15 -41.30 5.50
CA LEU A 432 8.24 -41.88 4.72
C LEU A 432 9.51 -42.01 5.55
N LEU A 433 9.89 -40.98 6.33
CA LEU A 433 11.04 -41.04 7.24
C LEU A 433 10.95 -42.23 8.21
N SER A 434 9.74 -42.51 8.71
CA SER A 434 9.52 -43.61 9.66
C SER A 434 9.45 -44.99 9.01
N SER A 435 9.06 -45.07 7.73
CA SER A 435 8.83 -46.35 7.03
C SER A 435 9.98 -46.76 6.11
N ASP A 436 10.65 -45.81 5.47
CA ASP A 436 11.78 -46.00 4.57
C ASP A 436 12.72 -44.77 4.59
N PRO A 437 13.68 -44.76 5.53
CA PRO A 437 14.66 -43.68 5.65
C PRO A 437 15.50 -43.50 4.38
N GLY A 438 15.77 -44.57 3.62
CA GLY A 438 16.58 -44.50 2.41
C GLY A 438 15.87 -43.76 1.28
N CYS A 439 14.57 -44.04 1.08
CA CYS A 439 13.75 -43.29 0.14
C CYS A 439 13.55 -41.83 0.59
N TYR A 440 13.36 -41.61 1.90
CA TYR A 440 13.29 -40.26 2.48
C TYR A 440 14.57 -39.45 2.20
N ASP A 441 15.75 -39.98 2.51
CA ASP A 441 17.04 -39.32 2.33
C ASP A 441 17.32 -38.96 0.86
N CYS A 442 16.80 -39.76 -0.07
CA CYS A 442 16.88 -39.42 -1.48
C CYS A 442 15.93 -38.27 -1.85
N LEU A 443 14.65 -38.35 -1.45
CA LEU A 443 13.63 -37.38 -1.84
C LEU A 443 13.77 -36.02 -1.14
N ILE A 444 14.25 -35.97 0.10
CA ILE A 444 14.37 -34.74 0.88
C ILE A 444 15.32 -33.72 0.23
N GLN A 445 16.26 -34.19 -0.60
CA GLN A 445 17.15 -33.31 -1.38
C GLN A 445 16.39 -32.42 -2.36
N PHE A 446 15.21 -32.85 -2.80
CA PHE A 446 14.30 -32.14 -3.70
C PHE A 446 13.20 -31.37 -2.94
N ALA A 447 13.23 -31.38 -1.61
CA ALA A 447 12.27 -30.68 -0.75
C ALA A 447 12.86 -29.39 -0.15
N THR A 448 13.79 -28.73 -0.86
CA THR A 448 14.49 -27.53 -0.40
C THR A 448 14.34 -26.38 -1.39
N GLU A 449 14.63 -25.14 -0.97
CA GLU A 449 14.60 -23.98 -1.87
C GLU A 449 15.59 -24.08 -3.04
N ALA A 450 16.62 -24.93 -2.92
CA ALA A 450 17.60 -25.21 -3.97
C ALA A 450 17.22 -26.42 -4.85
N ALA A 451 16.06 -27.04 -4.64
CA ALA A 451 15.68 -28.30 -5.28
C ALA A 451 15.69 -28.25 -6.82
N TYR A 452 15.24 -27.14 -7.39
CA TYR A 452 15.27 -26.91 -8.83
C TYR A 452 16.72 -26.84 -9.38
N ALA A 453 17.56 -26.02 -8.76
CA ALA A 453 18.98 -25.91 -9.13
C ALA A 453 19.71 -27.24 -8.92
N ARG A 454 19.37 -27.97 -7.85
CA ARG A 454 19.94 -29.28 -7.56
C ARG A 454 19.55 -30.29 -8.62
N CYS A 455 18.28 -30.36 -9.03
CA CYS A 455 17.85 -31.24 -10.13
C CYS A 455 18.63 -30.99 -11.43
N LEU A 456 18.90 -29.72 -11.74
CA LEU A 456 19.61 -29.32 -12.96
C LEU A 456 21.13 -29.42 -12.86
N ALA A 457 21.71 -29.42 -11.67
CA ALA A 457 23.15 -29.32 -11.46
C ALA A 457 24.00 -30.31 -12.29
N PRO A 458 23.61 -31.59 -12.49
CA PRO A 458 24.35 -32.53 -13.34
C PRO A 458 24.38 -32.17 -14.83
N PHE A 459 23.43 -31.36 -15.29
CA PHE A 459 23.25 -31.01 -16.70
C PHE A 459 23.78 -29.61 -17.04
N LEU A 460 24.32 -28.89 -16.06
CA LEU A 460 24.85 -27.54 -16.21
C LEU A 460 26.37 -27.56 -16.20
N THR A 461 26.98 -26.71 -17.02
CA THR A 461 28.41 -26.41 -16.89
C THR A 461 28.68 -25.73 -15.54
N PRO A 462 29.90 -25.79 -14.98
CA PRO A 462 30.22 -25.13 -13.71
C PRO A 462 29.87 -23.63 -13.69
N THR A 463 30.07 -22.92 -14.80
CA THR A 463 29.72 -21.51 -14.96
C THR A 463 28.20 -21.27 -14.95
N CYS A 464 27.44 -22.12 -15.63
CA CYS A 464 25.99 -22.06 -15.64
C CYS A 464 25.39 -22.41 -14.26
N ASN A 465 25.94 -23.43 -13.60
CA ASN A 465 25.55 -23.82 -12.25
C ASN A 465 25.80 -22.66 -11.27
N ASN A 466 26.99 -22.06 -11.31
CA ASN A 466 27.30 -20.89 -10.47
C ASN A 466 26.32 -19.74 -10.71
N SER A 467 26.07 -19.38 -11.97
CA SER A 467 25.12 -18.30 -12.29
C SER A 467 23.71 -18.58 -11.78
N LEU A 468 23.23 -19.83 -11.88
CA LEU A 468 21.92 -20.22 -11.39
C LEU A 468 21.84 -20.21 -9.86
N THR A 469 22.87 -20.73 -9.18
CA THR A 469 22.96 -20.71 -7.71
C THR A 469 22.95 -19.27 -7.18
N CYS A 470 23.73 -18.39 -7.80
CA CYS A 470 23.81 -16.98 -7.43
C CYS A 470 22.49 -16.24 -7.70
N ALA A 471 21.79 -16.55 -8.78
CA ALA A 471 20.48 -15.98 -9.07
C ALA A 471 19.44 -16.35 -8.00
N LEU A 472 19.42 -17.62 -7.57
CA LEU A 472 18.54 -18.12 -6.52
C LEU A 472 18.86 -17.49 -5.15
N GLN A 473 20.13 -17.44 -4.78
CA GLN A 473 20.56 -16.80 -3.53
C GLN A 473 20.21 -15.32 -3.51
N CYS A 474 20.51 -14.60 -4.60
CA CYS A 474 20.15 -13.19 -4.73
C CYS A 474 18.64 -12.99 -4.57
N SER A 475 17.83 -13.82 -5.25
CA SER A 475 16.37 -13.71 -5.15
C SER A 475 15.84 -13.96 -3.74
N ASN A 476 16.40 -14.94 -3.04
CA ASN A 476 15.98 -15.28 -1.68
C ASN A 476 16.44 -14.23 -0.67
N THR A 477 17.71 -13.83 -0.71
CA THR A 477 18.24 -12.80 0.19
C THR A 477 17.51 -11.47 -0.01
N SER A 478 17.17 -11.12 -1.26
CA SER A 478 16.52 -9.85 -1.57
C SER A 478 15.02 -9.83 -1.32
N CYS A 479 14.30 -10.95 -1.49
CA CYS A 479 12.82 -10.96 -1.39
C CYS A 479 12.23 -11.71 -0.19
N ASN A 480 12.98 -12.58 0.51
CA ASN A 480 12.41 -13.33 1.65
C ASN A 480 12.13 -12.46 2.88
N GLN A 481 12.68 -11.24 2.92
CA GLN A 481 12.38 -10.24 3.96
C GLN A 481 11.20 -9.33 3.59
N CYS A 482 10.62 -9.49 2.39
CA CYS A 482 9.50 -8.69 1.94
C CYS A 482 8.18 -9.22 2.51
N PRO A 483 7.17 -8.35 2.73
CA PRO A 483 5.81 -8.77 3.01
C PRO A 483 5.29 -9.72 1.92
N ALA A 484 4.48 -10.72 2.30
CA ALA A 484 3.93 -11.71 1.36
C ALA A 484 3.19 -11.08 0.17
N SER A 485 2.55 -9.92 0.38
CA SER A 485 1.86 -9.14 -0.66
C SER A 485 2.77 -8.50 -1.70
N GLN A 486 4.06 -8.30 -1.39
CA GLN A 486 5.04 -7.63 -2.25
C GLN A 486 6.10 -8.58 -2.80
N GLU A 487 6.15 -9.82 -2.33
CA GLU A 487 7.17 -10.79 -2.73
C GLU A 487 7.17 -11.05 -4.25
N GLU A 488 5.99 -11.10 -4.87
CA GLU A 488 5.86 -11.33 -6.32
C GLU A 488 6.43 -10.17 -7.12
N GLN A 489 6.04 -8.94 -6.74
CA GLN A 489 6.53 -7.70 -7.35
C GLN A 489 8.04 -7.52 -7.13
N CYS A 490 8.54 -7.92 -5.97
CA CYS A 490 9.97 -7.94 -5.67
C CYS A 490 10.70 -8.86 -6.68
N ARG A 491 10.27 -10.12 -6.78
CA ARG A 491 10.93 -11.12 -7.65
C ARG A 491 10.87 -10.74 -9.13
N ASP A 492 9.79 -10.10 -9.58
CA ASP A 492 9.67 -9.58 -10.95
C ASP A 492 10.66 -8.43 -11.22
N GLY A 493 10.87 -7.54 -10.24
CA GLY A 493 11.77 -6.40 -10.34
C GLY A 493 13.26 -6.76 -10.26
N LEU A 494 13.63 -7.84 -9.56
CA LEU A 494 15.03 -8.21 -9.31
C LEU A 494 15.90 -8.41 -10.57
N PHE A 495 15.29 -8.92 -11.64
CA PHE A 495 15.98 -9.21 -12.90
C PHE A 495 15.62 -8.22 -14.02
N ALA A 496 14.85 -7.17 -13.70
CA ALA A 496 14.56 -6.07 -14.61
C ALA A 496 15.80 -5.19 -14.86
N GLN A 497 15.71 -4.22 -15.77
CA GLN A 497 16.85 -3.33 -16.07
C GLN A 497 17.21 -2.56 -14.79
N GLY A 498 18.47 -2.63 -14.35
CA GLY A 498 18.93 -2.01 -13.10
C GLY A 498 18.60 -2.81 -11.82
N GLY A 499 17.99 -3.99 -11.92
CA GLY A 499 17.69 -4.84 -10.76
C GLY A 499 18.94 -5.48 -10.14
N VAL A 500 18.92 -5.67 -8.81
CA VAL A 500 20.09 -6.14 -8.04
C VAL A 500 20.56 -7.56 -8.40
N CYS A 501 19.68 -8.41 -8.92
CA CYS A 501 20.02 -9.78 -9.34
C CYS A 501 20.25 -9.93 -10.85
N ARG A 502 20.13 -8.83 -11.60
CA ARG A 502 20.37 -8.77 -13.05
C ARG A 502 21.68 -9.43 -13.50
N PRO A 503 22.83 -9.29 -12.81
CA PRO A 503 24.08 -9.92 -13.25
C PRO A 503 24.01 -11.45 -13.37
N TYR A 504 23.11 -12.10 -12.63
CA TYR A 504 23.00 -13.56 -12.57
C TYR A 504 21.91 -14.13 -13.50
N ILE A 505 21.27 -13.29 -14.32
CA ILE A 505 20.16 -13.69 -15.19
C ILE A 505 20.52 -14.84 -16.15
N ASN A 506 21.80 -14.95 -16.52
CA ASN A 506 22.32 -16.01 -17.38
C ASN A 506 22.09 -17.43 -16.81
N GLY A 507 22.00 -17.58 -15.48
CA GLY A 507 21.66 -18.85 -14.85
C GLY A 507 20.31 -19.41 -15.32
N TYR A 508 19.30 -18.56 -15.53
CA TYR A 508 17.99 -18.98 -16.02
C TYR A 508 18.00 -19.38 -17.49
N TYR A 509 18.79 -18.71 -18.33
CA TYR A 509 18.95 -19.10 -19.73
C TYR A 509 19.65 -20.45 -19.85
N CYS A 510 20.68 -20.68 -19.04
CA CYS A 510 21.32 -21.99 -18.94
C CYS A 510 20.34 -23.09 -18.48
N ALA A 511 19.54 -22.80 -17.46
CA ALA A 511 18.53 -23.72 -16.96
C ALA A 511 17.52 -24.09 -18.05
N GLN A 512 17.04 -23.10 -18.82
CA GLN A 512 16.10 -23.32 -19.91
C GLN A 512 16.69 -24.19 -21.04
N ALA A 513 17.96 -24.01 -21.35
CA ALA A 513 18.66 -24.87 -22.31
C ALA A 513 18.72 -26.34 -21.83
N ALA A 514 19.03 -26.56 -20.54
CA ALA A 514 19.04 -27.91 -19.96
C ALA A 514 17.65 -28.58 -19.95
N LEU A 515 16.60 -27.79 -19.64
CA LEU A 515 15.21 -28.25 -19.67
C LEU A 515 14.73 -28.62 -21.08
N SER A 516 15.28 -28.01 -22.12
CA SER A 516 14.96 -28.35 -23.51
C SER A 516 15.65 -29.65 -23.97
N GLY A 517 16.48 -30.25 -23.12
CA GLY A 517 17.25 -31.45 -23.43
C GLY A 517 17.06 -32.56 -22.38
N PRO A 518 18.14 -33.22 -21.93
CA PRO A 518 18.04 -34.41 -21.08
C PRO A 518 17.46 -34.12 -19.68
N ALA A 519 17.39 -32.86 -19.26
CA ALA A 519 16.87 -32.46 -17.96
C ALA A 519 15.39 -32.02 -18.02
N ALA A 520 14.65 -32.30 -19.09
CA ALA A 520 13.23 -31.91 -19.22
C ALA A 520 12.35 -32.37 -18.04
N PHE A 521 12.70 -33.49 -17.41
CA PHE A 521 11.99 -34.00 -16.22
C PHE A 521 12.14 -33.10 -14.97
N CYS A 522 13.14 -32.20 -14.93
CA CYS A 522 13.31 -31.20 -13.88
C CYS A 522 12.36 -30.00 -14.04
N GLU A 523 11.61 -29.89 -15.15
CA GLU A 523 10.68 -28.79 -15.37
C GLU A 523 9.52 -28.85 -14.39
N PHE A 524 9.30 -27.75 -13.67
CA PHE A 524 8.18 -27.61 -12.76
C PHE A 524 6.96 -27.04 -13.49
N GLY A 525 5.90 -27.85 -13.56
CA GLY A 525 4.66 -27.52 -14.26
C GLY A 525 3.54 -26.95 -13.39
N GLY A 526 3.81 -26.53 -12.16
CA GLY A 526 2.80 -26.00 -11.23
C GLY A 526 2.27 -27.00 -10.20
N ASP A 527 2.61 -28.28 -10.31
CA ASP A 527 2.21 -29.33 -9.36
C ASP A 527 3.45 -29.96 -8.72
N VAL A 528 3.61 -29.75 -7.41
CA VAL A 528 4.77 -30.26 -6.64
C VAL A 528 4.79 -31.77 -6.60
N GLY A 529 3.64 -32.41 -6.50
CA GLY A 529 3.48 -33.85 -6.51
C GLY A 529 3.97 -34.48 -7.82
N GLN A 530 3.54 -33.96 -8.96
CA GLN A 530 4.00 -34.43 -10.26
C GLN A 530 5.50 -34.19 -10.45
N TRP A 531 6.00 -33.05 -10.00
CA TRP A 531 7.42 -32.73 -10.11
C TRP A 531 8.25 -33.69 -9.26
N ILE A 532 7.94 -33.85 -7.96
CA ILE A 532 8.60 -34.81 -7.06
C ILE A 532 8.51 -36.24 -7.60
N GLY A 533 7.37 -36.65 -8.17
CA GLY A 533 7.21 -37.95 -8.79
C GLY A 533 8.19 -38.18 -9.94
N LYS A 534 8.38 -37.19 -10.83
CA LYS A 534 9.32 -37.28 -11.97
C LYS A 534 10.77 -37.29 -11.52
N VAL A 535 11.17 -36.33 -10.68
CA VAL A 535 12.58 -36.24 -10.22
C VAL A 535 12.93 -37.40 -9.30
N GLY A 536 11.97 -37.84 -8.47
CA GLY A 536 12.10 -39.02 -7.62
C GLY A 536 12.22 -40.30 -8.44
N ALA A 537 11.42 -40.50 -9.49
CA ALA A 537 11.58 -41.65 -10.37
C ALA A 537 12.95 -41.69 -11.05
N TYR A 538 13.49 -40.53 -11.45
CA TYR A 538 14.79 -40.44 -12.10
C TYR A 538 15.95 -40.69 -11.13
N TYR A 539 16.01 -39.93 -10.03
CA TYR A 539 17.15 -39.95 -9.10
C TYR A 539 17.05 -40.99 -7.99
N CYS A 540 15.83 -41.33 -7.57
CA CYS A 540 15.56 -42.17 -6.40
C CYS A 540 14.91 -43.52 -6.74
N GLY A 541 14.29 -43.66 -7.91
CA GLY A 541 13.51 -44.84 -8.28
C GLY A 541 14.39 -46.05 -8.58
N GLY A 542 14.35 -47.06 -7.71
CA GLY A 542 14.71 -48.45 -8.01
C GLY A 542 13.65 -49.06 -8.91
N GLY A 543 14.07 -49.71 -10.01
CA GLY A 543 13.18 -50.19 -11.08
C GLY A 543 12.01 -51.05 -10.61
#